data_AF-A0A7X7FX53-F1
#
_entry.id   AF-A0A7X7FX53-F1
#
_cell.length_a   1.000
_cell.length_b   1.000
_cell.length_c   1.000
_cell.angle_alpha   90.00
_cell.angle_beta   90.00
_cell.angle_gamma   90.00
#
_symmetry.space_group_name_H-M   'P 1'
#
loop_
_entity.id
_entity.type
_entity.pdbx_description
1 polymer ?
#
loop_
_entity_poly.entity_id
_entity_poly.type
_entity_poly.pdbx_seq_one_letter_code
_entity_poly.pdbx_strand_id
1 'polypeptide(L)'
;MKRIFLILIVFFGFFMPVIAQDIGTGEVDILSVRQKEWDVYGTLHTNGLGIGMRIGKQHTIRKKSGIDLEWTYYRLLKEQRGKTSLTLEGVDNKSFVYGKLNNFAQIRVGYGFTYIINTKPYWGGITTGFFLYGGASVGVSVPVFLYVLYYYPQDSTIQMNIEKYDPDKHSLSNIYGRAPFKEGLSKIKFHPGLYLKTGLTFDFSSDDAKVMALDLGLALDAYYIPVQKMAFYNKQYVLVTGFLTFHFGKRLTNYE
;
A
#
# COMPACT_ATOMS: atom_id res chain seq x y z
N MET A 1 -10.26 -36.52 -18.73
CA MET A 1 -11.47 -35.84 -19.25
C MET A 1 -12.29 -35.13 -18.17
N LYS A 2 -12.62 -35.75 -17.03
CA LYS A 2 -13.44 -35.12 -15.96
C LYS A 2 -12.84 -33.83 -15.33
N ARG A 3 -11.51 -33.70 -15.24
CA ARG A 3 -10.85 -32.50 -14.67
C ARG A 3 -10.88 -31.27 -15.59
N ILE A 4 -10.88 -31.47 -16.91
CA ILE A 4 -10.96 -30.37 -17.91
C ILE A 4 -12.40 -29.83 -17.98
N PHE A 5 -13.39 -30.72 -17.85
CA PHE A 5 -14.80 -30.35 -17.80
C PHE A 5 -15.15 -29.49 -16.57
N LEU A 6 -14.54 -29.78 -15.41
CA LEU A 6 -14.75 -29.00 -14.19
C LEU A 6 -14.13 -27.60 -14.26
N ILE A 7 -13.00 -27.44 -14.94
CA ILE A 7 -12.35 -26.14 -15.18
C ILE A 7 -13.18 -25.29 -16.15
N LEU A 8 -13.79 -25.90 -17.17
CA LEU A 8 -14.69 -25.21 -18.11
C LEU A 8 -15.98 -24.71 -17.45
N ILE A 9 -16.55 -25.45 -16.50
CA ILE A 9 -17.74 -25.01 -15.74
C ILE A 9 -17.42 -23.85 -14.80
N VAL A 10 -16.26 -23.86 -14.14
CA VAL A 10 -15.82 -22.75 -13.28
C VAL A 10 -15.50 -21.49 -14.10
N PHE A 11 -14.99 -21.65 -15.33
CA PHE A 11 -14.73 -20.51 -16.23
C PHE A 11 -16.02 -19.91 -16.82
N PHE A 12 -17.06 -20.72 -17.08
CA PHE A 12 -18.35 -20.23 -17.59
C PHE A 12 -19.20 -19.53 -16.52
N GLY A 13 -19.05 -19.90 -15.24
CA GLY A 13 -19.76 -19.25 -14.12
C GLY A 13 -19.34 -17.79 -13.86
N PHE A 14 -18.16 -17.37 -14.32
CA PHE A 14 -17.66 -16.00 -14.16
C PHE A 14 -18.13 -15.01 -15.24
N PHE A 15 -18.80 -15.49 -16.31
CA PHE A 15 -19.24 -14.68 -17.44
C PHE A 15 -20.75 -14.44 -17.51
N MET A 16 -21.52 -14.80 -16.47
CA MET A 16 -22.93 -14.42 -16.43
C MET A 16 -23.07 -12.91 -16.14
N PRO A 17 -23.74 -12.14 -17.01
CA PRO A 17 -24.08 -10.76 -16.70
C PRO A 17 -25.11 -10.76 -15.57
N VAL A 18 -24.74 -10.18 -14.42
CA VAL A 18 -25.71 -9.84 -13.37
C VAL A 18 -26.52 -8.67 -13.88
N ILE A 19 -27.77 -8.92 -14.29
CA ILE A 19 -28.72 -7.87 -14.63
C ILE A 19 -29.35 -7.41 -13.31
N ALA A 20 -28.85 -6.30 -12.78
CA ALA A 20 -29.52 -5.58 -11.69
C ALA A 20 -30.74 -4.84 -12.28
N GLN A 21 -31.87 -4.86 -11.57
CA GLN A 21 -33.05 -4.09 -11.94
C GLN A 21 -32.79 -2.60 -11.72
N ASP A 22 -32.85 -1.83 -12.80
CA ASP A 22 -32.82 -0.37 -12.78
C ASP A 22 -34.26 0.11 -12.51
N ILE A 23 -34.53 0.62 -11.31
CA ILE A 23 -35.78 1.30 -11.02
C ILE A 23 -35.62 2.70 -11.60
N GLY A 24 -36.25 2.94 -12.75
CA GLY A 24 -36.23 4.22 -13.44
C GLY A 24 -36.64 5.36 -12.52
N THR A 25 -35.67 6.12 -12.02
CA THR A 25 -35.89 7.43 -11.42
C THR A 25 -35.94 8.46 -12.54
N GLY A 26 -37.10 9.11 -12.66
CA GLY A 26 -37.39 10.09 -13.70
C GLY A 26 -36.35 11.20 -13.82
N GLU A 27 -35.99 11.48 -15.07
CA GLU A 27 -35.77 12.78 -15.71
C GLU A 27 -35.59 14.03 -14.80
N VAL A 28 -34.54 14.06 -13.97
CA VAL A 28 -34.00 15.31 -13.36
C VAL A 28 -32.46 15.40 -13.50
N ASP A 29 -31.83 14.46 -14.21
CA ASP A 29 -30.40 14.10 -14.02
C ASP A 29 -29.37 14.85 -14.90
N ILE A 30 -29.76 15.94 -15.57
CA ILE A 30 -28.92 16.54 -16.64
C ILE A 30 -27.99 17.66 -16.11
N LEU A 31 -28.22 18.22 -14.92
CA LEU A 31 -27.49 19.43 -14.46
C LEU A 31 -26.30 19.18 -13.51
N SER A 32 -26.11 17.99 -12.92
CA SER A 32 -25.08 17.75 -11.89
C SER A 32 -23.76 17.12 -12.41
N VAL A 33 -23.66 16.85 -13.72
CA VAL A 33 -22.71 15.88 -14.31
C VAL A 33 -21.23 16.35 -14.39
N ARG A 34 -20.83 17.36 -13.61
CA ARG A 34 -19.42 17.83 -13.57
C ARG A 34 -18.93 18.17 -12.17
N GLN A 35 -19.22 17.33 -11.19
CA GLN A 35 -18.68 17.47 -9.85
C GLN A 35 -17.17 17.16 -9.84
N LYS A 36 -16.38 18.07 -9.27
CA LYS A 36 -14.97 17.81 -8.92
C LYS A 36 -14.97 17.19 -7.54
N GLU A 37 -14.20 16.14 -7.33
CA GLU A 37 -14.06 15.49 -6.04
C GLU A 37 -12.60 15.47 -5.62
N TRP A 38 -12.37 15.66 -4.33
CA TRP A 38 -11.07 15.42 -3.73
C TRP A 38 -11.26 14.69 -2.41
N ASP A 39 -10.38 13.73 -2.16
CA ASP A 39 -10.38 12.96 -0.94
C ASP A 39 -8.96 12.63 -0.50
N VAL A 40 -8.82 12.44 0.81
CA VAL A 40 -7.61 11.96 1.48
C VAL A 40 -7.98 10.64 2.14
N TYR A 41 -7.06 9.68 2.09
CA TYR A 41 -7.35 8.34 2.54
C TYR A 41 -6.20 7.67 3.28
N GLY A 42 -6.55 6.73 4.14
CA GLY A 42 -5.61 5.81 4.78
C GLY A 42 -5.78 4.40 4.22
N THR A 43 -4.67 3.78 3.82
CA THR A 43 -4.64 2.41 3.26
C THR A 43 -4.00 1.46 4.25
N LEU A 44 -4.72 0.39 4.59
CA LEU A 44 -4.16 -0.81 5.20
C LEU A 44 -3.93 -1.82 4.09
N HIS A 45 -2.75 -2.41 4.01
CA HIS A 45 -2.50 -3.50 3.07
C HIS A 45 -1.83 -4.67 3.77
N THR A 46 -1.86 -5.87 3.17
CA THR A 46 -1.33 -7.09 3.79
C THR A 46 0.09 -6.93 4.31
N ASN A 47 0.88 -6.12 3.62
CA ASN A 47 2.29 -5.92 3.90
C ASN A 47 2.60 -4.55 4.52
N GLY A 48 1.63 -3.82 5.09
CA GLY A 48 1.91 -2.52 5.69
C GLY A 48 0.76 -1.52 5.70
N LEU A 49 1.14 -0.24 5.67
CA LEU A 49 0.23 0.90 5.82
C LEU A 49 0.56 1.97 4.77
N GLY A 50 -0.40 2.84 4.48
CA GLY A 50 -0.20 3.95 3.58
C GLY A 50 -1.21 5.06 3.79
N ILE A 51 -0.94 6.19 3.14
CA ILE A 51 -1.83 7.34 3.05
C ILE A 51 -1.79 7.84 1.62
N GLY A 52 -2.87 8.46 1.17
CA GLY A 52 -2.91 9.02 -0.17
C GLY A 52 -3.98 10.08 -0.31
N MET A 53 -4.02 10.64 -1.50
CA MET A 53 -5.03 11.58 -1.94
C MET A 53 -5.48 11.23 -3.35
N ARG A 54 -6.76 11.42 -3.60
CA ARG A 54 -7.36 11.23 -4.91
C ARG A 54 -8.09 12.50 -5.30
N ILE A 55 -7.88 12.93 -6.54
CA ILE A 55 -8.53 14.09 -7.12
C ILE A 55 -9.17 13.64 -8.41
N GLY A 56 -10.49 13.78 -8.49
CA GLY A 56 -11.28 13.23 -9.57
C GLY A 56 -12.32 14.20 -10.11
N LYS A 57 -12.92 13.78 -11.20
CA LYS A 57 -14.10 14.41 -11.77
C LYS A 57 -15.09 13.34 -12.18
N GLN A 58 -16.35 13.59 -11.87
CA GLN A 58 -17.46 12.79 -12.37
C GLN A 58 -17.82 13.27 -13.77
N HIS A 59 -17.83 12.36 -14.75
CA HIS A 59 -18.15 12.65 -16.15
C HIS A 59 -19.56 12.22 -16.53
N THR A 60 -20.11 11.24 -15.82
CA THR A 60 -21.46 10.71 -16.01
C THR A 60 -21.95 10.25 -14.65
N ILE A 61 -23.24 10.03 -14.48
CA ILE A 61 -23.85 9.45 -13.27
C ILE A 61 -23.09 8.19 -12.82
N ARG A 62 -22.62 7.36 -13.78
CA ARG A 62 -21.90 6.10 -13.48
C ARG A 62 -20.38 6.15 -13.61
N LYS A 63 -19.78 7.20 -14.18
CA LYS A 63 -18.35 7.21 -14.54
C LYS A 63 -17.61 8.36 -13.89
N LYS A 64 -16.56 8.01 -13.14
CA LYS A 64 -15.61 8.93 -12.51
C LYS A 64 -14.21 8.62 -13.00
N SER A 65 -13.36 9.65 -13.06
CA SER A 65 -11.94 9.48 -13.36
C SER A 65 -11.12 10.43 -12.53
N GLY A 66 -9.88 10.08 -12.21
CA GLY A 66 -9.05 10.94 -11.40
C GLY A 66 -7.60 10.51 -11.32
N ILE A 67 -6.81 11.39 -10.70
CA ILE A 67 -5.42 11.16 -10.34
C ILE A 67 -5.38 10.64 -8.91
N ASP A 68 -4.52 9.66 -8.67
CA ASP A 68 -4.29 9.02 -7.38
C ASP A 68 -2.82 9.15 -7.02
N LEU A 69 -2.55 9.73 -5.84
CA LEU A 69 -1.22 9.85 -5.25
C LEU A 69 -1.22 9.08 -3.93
N GLU A 70 -0.40 8.04 -3.82
CA GLU A 70 -0.35 7.18 -2.63
C GLU A 70 1.09 7.03 -2.14
N TRP A 71 1.31 7.21 -0.85
CA TRP A 71 2.54 6.83 -0.16
C TRP A 71 2.26 5.61 0.72
N THR A 72 3.07 4.57 0.59
CA THR A 72 2.91 3.34 1.39
C THR A 72 4.24 2.88 1.97
N TYR A 73 4.21 2.42 3.22
CA TYR A 73 5.32 1.80 3.91
C TYR A 73 5.11 0.29 4.02
N TYR A 74 6.10 -0.49 3.61
CA TYR A 74 6.05 -1.94 3.65
C TYR A 74 6.78 -2.47 4.88
N ARG A 75 6.08 -3.32 5.61
CA ARG A 75 6.59 -4.16 6.68
C ARG A 75 6.30 -5.62 6.36
N LEU A 76 7.33 -6.46 6.40
CA LEU A 76 7.11 -7.88 6.13
C LEU A 76 6.43 -8.54 7.36
N LEU A 77 5.35 -9.29 7.14
CA LEU A 77 4.63 -10.01 8.22
C LEU A 77 5.53 -10.95 9.03
N LYS A 78 6.56 -11.52 8.40
CA LYS A 78 7.50 -12.47 9.01
C LYS A 78 8.70 -11.81 9.72
N GLU A 79 8.66 -10.50 9.96
CA GLU A 79 9.72 -9.82 10.71
C GLU A 79 9.71 -10.23 12.19
N GLN A 80 10.74 -10.94 12.63
CA GLN A 80 10.94 -11.26 14.04
C GLN A 80 11.83 -10.20 14.69
N ARG A 81 11.31 -9.60 15.77
CA ARG A 81 12.08 -8.65 16.57
C ARG A 81 12.92 -9.40 17.60
N GLY A 82 14.21 -9.15 17.59
CA GLY A 82 15.15 -9.57 18.62
C GLY A 82 15.49 -8.40 19.55
N LYS A 83 15.86 -8.74 20.77
CA LYS A 83 16.52 -7.82 21.70
C LYS A 83 17.68 -8.59 22.33
N THR A 84 18.85 -7.97 22.38
CA THR A 84 20.01 -8.56 23.04
C THR A 84 19.78 -8.56 24.55
N SER A 85 20.25 -9.58 25.27
CA SER A 85 20.13 -9.66 26.73
C SER A 85 21.18 -8.80 27.46
N LEU A 86 22.30 -8.52 26.79
CA LEU A 86 23.37 -7.65 27.32
C LEU A 86 22.86 -6.21 27.45
N THR A 87 23.08 -5.63 28.62
CA THR A 87 22.79 -4.21 28.91
C THR A 87 24.09 -3.53 29.23
N LEU A 88 24.49 -2.57 28.38
CA LEU A 88 25.66 -1.72 28.62
C LEU A 88 25.20 -0.45 29.32
N GLU A 89 25.92 -0.07 30.37
CA GLU A 89 25.62 1.14 31.14
C GLU A 89 25.71 2.38 30.23
N GLY A 90 24.66 3.22 30.25
CA GLY A 90 24.59 4.43 29.42
C GLY A 90 24.22 4.22 27.95
N VAL A 91 23.96 2.98 27.48
CA VAL A 91 23.55 2.73 26.09
C VAL A 91 22.21 2.00 26.00
N ASP A 92 21.22 2.67 25.39
CA ASP A 92 19.90 2.11 25.14
C ASP A 92 19.95 0.83 24.28
N ASN A 93 19.51 -0.27 24.87
CA ASN A 93 19.31 -1.54 24.17
C ASN A 93 17.97 -1.51 23.41
N LYS A 94 18.04 -1.10 22.14
CA LYS A 94 16.88 -0.98 21.25
C LYS A 94 16.65 -2.28 20.48
N SER A 95 15.39 -2.73 20.45
CA SER A 95 15.00 -3.90 19.64
C SER A 95 15.33 -3.70 18.15
N PHE A 96 15.71 -4.78 17.49
CA PHE A 96 16.04 -4.83 16.07
C PHE A 96 15.28 -5.97 15.39
N VAL A 97 15.21 -5.95 14.06
CA VAL A 97 14.62 -7.06 13.28
C VAL A 97 15.77 -7.85 12.67
N TYR A 98 15.89 -9.12 13.06
CA TYR A 98 16.95 -9.97 12.53
C TYR A 98 16.73 -10.26 11.04
N GLY A 99 17.80 -10.21 10.25
CA GLY A 99 17.73 -10.47 8.81
C GLY A 99 17.20 -9.31 7.96
N LYS A 100 16.87 -8.14 8.55
CA LYS A 100 16.31 -7.00 7.80
C LYS A 100 17.41 -6.18 7.13
N LEU A 101 17.43 -6.18 5.79
CA LEU A 101 18.42 -5.45 5.00
C LEU A 101 18.00 -4.00 4.75
N ASN A 102 16.73 -3.79 4.35
CA ASN A 102 16.24 -2.48 3.94
C ASN A 102 14.83 -2.22 4.50
N ASN A 103 14.58 -0.97 4.89
CA ASN A 103 13.23 -0.43 5.04
C ASN A 103 12.74 0.01 3.66
N PHE A 104 11.53 -0.42 3.30
CA PHE A 104 10.97 -0.11 1.98
C PHE A 104 9.74 0.77 2.12
N ALA A 105 9.75 1.91 1.45
CA ALA A 105 8.60 2.77 1.24
C ALA A 105 8.43 2.98 -0.27
N GLN A 106 7.24 3.35 -0.71
CA GLN A 106 6.99 3.64 -2.12
C GLN A 106 5.98 4.76 -2.28
N ILE A 107 6.11 5.47 -3.39
CA ILE A 107 5.17 6.49 -3.85
C ILE A 107 4.57 5.99 -5.16
N ARG A 108 3.25 6.01 -5.26
CA ARG A 108 2.49 5.70 -6.48
C ARG A 108 1.82 6.97 -6.98
N VAL A 109 1.90 7.20 -8.29
CA VAL A 109 1.18 8.27 -8.98
C VAL A 109 0.54 7.67 -10.21
N GLY A 110 -0.77 7.76 -10.31
CA GLY A 110 -1.48 7.18 -11.43
C GLY A 110 -2.78 7.88 -11.74
N TYR A 111 -3.38 7.41 -12.82
CA TYR A 111 -4.67 7.86 -13.29
C TYR A 111 -5.57 6.65 -13.51
N GLY A 112 -6.86 6.83 -13.27
CA GLY A 112 -7.79 5.73 -13.34
C GLY A 112 -9.23 6.17 -13.43
N PHE A 113 -10.10 5.18 -13.36
CA PHE A 113 -11.53 5.38 -13.38
C PHE A 113 -12.24 4.53 -12.33
N THR A 114 -13.41 5.01 -11.95
CA THR A 114 -14.37 4.31 -11.11
C THR A 114 -15.69 4.25 -11.86
N TYR A 115 -16.21 3.04 -12.02
CA TYR A 115 -17.51 2.75 -12.59
C TYR A 115 -18.50 2.41 -11.46
N ILE A 116 -19.50 3.24 -11.27
CA ILE A 116 -20.56 3.02 -10.27
C ILE A 116 -21.52 1.97 -10.84
N ILE A 117 -21.66 0.88 -10.09
CA ILE A 117 -22.54 -0.24 -10.42
C ILE A 117 -23.94 0.04 -9.89
N ASN A 118 -24.03 0.44 -8.61
CA ASN A 118 -25.28 0.73 -7.92
C ASN A 118 -25.19 2.08 -7.23
N THR A 119 -26.22 2.91 -7.40
CA THR A 119 -26.34 4.22 -6.76
C THR A 119 -27.27 4.13 -5.55
N LYS A 120 -26.95 4.86 -4.48
CA LYS A 120 -27.83 4.97 -3.31
C LYS A 120 -29.19 5.60 -3.67
N PRO A 121 -30.32 5.06 -3.19
CA PRO A 121 -31.63 5.71 -3.26
C PRO A 121 -31.71 6.98 -2.38
N TYR A 122 -32.72 7.83 -2.61
CA TYR A 122 -32.94 9.07 -1.87
C TYR A 122 -33.09 8.90 -0.34
N TRP A 123 -33.64 7.76 0.10
CA TRP A 123 -33.89 7.45 1.52
C TRP A 123 -32.66 6.85 2.24
N GLY A 124 -31.51 6.80 1.58
CA GLY A 124 -30.25 6.29 2.13
C GLY A 124 -29.79 4.99 1.48
N GLY A 125 -28.53 4.62 1.73
CA GLY A 125 -27.93 3.39 1.20
C GLY A 125 -26.43 3.53 0.95
N ILE A 126 -25.86 2.51 0.31
CA ILE A 126 -24.44 2.44 -0.06
C ILE A 126 -24.35 2.46 -1.58
N THR A 127 -23.61 3.41 -2.13
CA THR A 127 -23.22 3.41 -3.54
C THR A 127 -22.05 2.45 -3.70
N THR A 128 -22.17 1.51 -4.63
CA THR A 128 -21.11 0.52 -4.90
C THR A 128 -20.55 0.71 -6.30
N GLY A 129 -19.24 0.63 -6.44
CA GLY A 129 -18.57 0.74 -7.73
C GLY A 129 -17.37 -0.18 -7.86
N PHE A 130 -16.89 -0.32 -9.08
CA PHE A 130 -15.63 -0.95 -9.41
C PHE A 130 -14.63 0.13 -9.83
N PHE A 131 -13.36 -0.01 -9.45
CA PHE A 131 -12.32 0.92 -9.88
C PHE A 131 -11.09 0.22 -10.47
N LEU A 132 -10.41 0.96 -11.33
CA LEU A 132 -9.13 0.58 -11.91
C LEU A 132 -8.25 1.82 -12.03
N TYR A 133 -7.13 1.80 -11.31
CA TYR A 133 -6.09 2.83 -11.33
C TYR A 133 -4.77 2.21 -11.73
N GLY A 134 -4.02 2.91 -12.59
CA GLY A 134 -2.69 2.48 -13.00
C GLY A 134 -1.77 3.67 -13.21
N GLY A 135 -0.47 3.44 -13.08
CA GLY A 135 0.51 4.50 -13.25
C GLY A 135 1.92 4.09 -12.89
N ALA A 136 2.71 5.09 -12.51
CA ALA A 136 4.09 4.91 -12.10
C ALA A 136 4.21 4.70 -10.59
N SER A 137 5.17 3.88 -10.19
CA SER A 137 5.51 3.68 -8.78
C SER A 137 7.02 3.83 -8.60
N VAL A 138 7.43 4.56 -7.57
CA VAL A 138 8.83 4.68 -7.17
C VAL A 138 9.00 4.11 -5.78
N GLY A 139 9.66 2.96 -5.71
CA GLY A 139 10.10 2.36 -4.45
C GLY A 139 11.40 2.98 -3.97
N VAL A 140 11.53 3.11 -2.66
CA VAL A 140 12.67 3.69 -1.96
C VAL A 140 13.09 2.71 -0.87
N SER A 141 14.29 2.17 -1.02
CA SER A 141 14.92 1.26 -0.05
C SER A 141 15.97 2.00 0.76
N VAL A 142 15.76 2.08 2.07
CA VAL A 142 16.72 2.66 3.02
C VAL A 142 17.41 1.52 3.78
N PRO A 143 18.74 1.34 3.64
CA PRO A 143 19.45 0.26 4.31
C PRO A 143 19.40 0.41 5.84
N VAL A 144 19.32 -0.73 6.52
CA VAL A 144 19.32 -0.80 7.98
C VAL A 144 20.74 -0.81 8.50
N PHE A 145 21.01 0.06 9.48
CA PHE A 145 22.24 0.09 10.25
C PHE A 145 21.97 -0.44 11.66
N LEU A 146 22.95 -1.14 12.21
CA LEU A 146 22.91 -1.74 13.53
C LEU A 146 24.13 -1.32 14.33
N TYR A 147 23.99 -1.29 15.65
CA TYR A 147 25.12 -1.26 16.56
C TYR A 147 25.66 -2.69 16.71
N VAL A 148 26.92 -2.88 16.35
CA VAL A 148 27.62 -4.17 16.39
C VAL A 148 28.73 -4.10 17.43
N LEU A 149 28.83 -5.13 18.27
CA LEU A 149 29.84 -5.26 19.30
C LEU A 149 31.01 -6.08 18.76
N TYR A 150 32.20 -5.52 18.88
CA TYR A 150 33.46 -6.25 18.66
C TYR A 150 34.18 -6.41 19.99
N TYR A 151 34.53 -7.65 20.29
CA TYR A 151 35.37 -7.98 21.44
C TYR A 151 36.81 -8.06 20.98
N TYR A 152 37.67 -7.22 21.56
CA TYR A 152 39.11 -7.26 21.32
C TYR A 152 39.80 -7.94 22.50
N PRO A 153 40.27 -9.19 22.35
CA PRO A 153 40.85 -9.97 23.45
C PRO A 153 42.11 -9.36 24.04
N GLN A 154 42.88 -8.60 23.23
CA GLN A 154 44.14 -7.99 23.66
C GLN A 154 43.94 -6.90 24.72
N ASP A 155 42.86 -6.11 24.59
CA ASP A 155 42.58 -4.97 25.48
C ASP A 155 41.40 -5.22 26.42
N SER A 156 40.81 -6.43 26.41
CA SER A 156 39.59 -6.79 27.14
C SER A 156 38.45 -5.78 26.97
N THR A 157 38.41 -5.09 25.83
CA THR A 157 37.51 -3.96 25.58
C THR A 157 36.44 -4.36 24.56
N ILE A 158 35.21 -3.88 24.80
CA ILE A 158 34.09 -4.01 23.88
C ILE A 158 33.93 -2.68 23.14
N GLN A 159 34.11 -2.70 21.82
CA GLN A 159 33.86 -1.54 20.97
C GLN A 159 32.50 -1.68 20.28
N MET A 160 31.76 -0.58 20.22
CA MET A 160 30.47 -0.50 19.54
C MET A 160 30.60 0.32 18.26
N ASN A 161 30.37 -0.31 17.12
CA ASN A 161 30.44 0.33 15.82
C ASN A 161 29.07 0.37 15.15
N ILE A 162 28.80 1.44 14.39
CA ILE A 162 27.60 1.56 13.56
C ILE A 162 27.94 0.98 12.18
N GLU A 163 27.31 -0.13 11.85
CA GLU A 163 27.54 -0.81 10.58
C GLU A 163 26.24 -1.10 9.84
N LYS A 164 26.33 -1.12 8.51
CA LYS A 164 25.23 -1.60 7.67
C LYS A 164 25.08 -3.10 7.89
N TYR A 165 23.85 -3.57 8.08
CA TYR A 165 23.60 -4.99 8.31
C TYR A 165 24.14 -5.87 7.16
N ASP A 166 24.96 -6.85 7.53
CA ASP A 166 25.56 -7.84 6.65
C ASP A 166 25.33 -9.24 7.27
N PRO A 167 24.54 -10.12 6.64
CA PRO A 167 24.21 -11.42 7.19
C PRO A 167 25.42 -12.35 7.36
N ASP A 168 26.52 -12.11 6.62
CA ASP A 168 27.72 -12.95 6.68
C ASP A 168 28.63 -12.56 7.87
N LYS A 169 28.46 -11.34 8.40
CA LYS A 169 29.28 -10.78 9.49
C LYS A 169 28.50 -10.58 10.80
N HIS A 170 27.20 -10.33 10.70
CA HIS A 170 26.35 -9.94 11.82
C HIS A 170 25.38 -11.06 12.15
N SER A 171 25.62 -11.70 13.30
CA SER A 171 24.78 -12.75 13.88
C SER A 171 24.01 -12.21 15.09
N LEU A 172 23.09 -12.99 15.66
CA LEU A 172 22.35 -12.53 16.85
C LEU A 172 23.25 -12.23 18.05
N SER A 173 24.45 -12.81 18.15
CA SER A 173 25.32 -12.66 19.31
C SER A 173 26.12 -11.35 19.32
N ASN A 174 26.39 -10.76 18.15
CA ASN A 174 27.18 -9.52 18.05
C ASN A 174 26.35 -8.26 17.80
N ILE A 175 25.05 -8.39 17.53
CA ILE A 175 24.15 -7.24 17.35
C ILE A 175 23.69 -6.73 18.72
N TYR A 176 24.02 -5.47 19.03
CA TYR A 176 23.55 -4.80 20.24
C TYR A 176 22.12 -4.25 20.07
N GLY A 177 21.85 -3.60 18.94
CA GLY A 177 20.56 -2.97 18.70
C GLY A 177 20.48 -2.18 17.39
N ARG A 178 19.33 -1.58 17.12
CA ARG A 178 19.12 -0.73 15.93
C ARG A 178 19.90 0.59 16.02
N ALA A 179 20.56 0.98 14.94
CA ALA A 179 21.17 2.29 14.80
C ALA A 179 20.13 3.35 14.36
N PRO A 180 20.45 4.65 14.45
CA PRO A 180 19.58 5.72 13.95
C PRO A 180 19.26 5.57 12.46
N PHE A 181 18.02 5.84 12.08
CA PHE A 181 17.57 5.77 10.69
C PHE A 181 18.33 6.72 9.74
N LYS A 182 18.86 7.83 10.28
CA LYS A 182 19.60 8.84 9.52
C LYS A 182 20.84 8.28 8.80
N GLU A 183 21.50 7.29 9.39
CA GLU A 183 22.67 6.62 8.80
C GLU A 183 22.34 5.97 7.45
N GLY A 184 21.12 5.44 7.33
CA GLY A 184 20.63 4.82 6.10
C GLY A 184 20.29 5.80 4.98
N LEU A 185 19.97 7.06 5.32
CA LEU A 185 19.48 8.05 4.34
C LEU A 185 20.53 8.43 3.29
N SER A 186 21.81 8.32 3.61
CA SER A 186 22.90 8.57 2.65
C SER A 186 23.06 7.46 1.59
N LYS A 187 22.49 6.27 1.85
CA LYS A 187 22.67 5.07 1.01
C LYS A 187 21.34 4.55 0.43
N ILE A 188 20.42 5.46 0.15
CA ILE A 188 19.10 5.16 -0.41
C ILE A 188 19.25 4.53 -1.81
N LYS A 189 18.39 3.54 -2.10
CA LYS A 189 18.23 2.98 -3.44
C LYS A 189 16.82 3.24 -3.97
N PHE A 190 16.74 3.70 -5.21
CA PHE A 190 15.49 3.91 -5.91
C PHE A 190 15.14 2.71 -6.77
N HIS A 191 13.85 2.39 -6.82
CA HIS A 191 13.26 1.28 -7.54
C HIS A 191 12.12 1.83 -8.41
N PRO A 192 12.40 2.28 -9.64
CA PRO A 192 11.35 2.71 -10.55
C PRO A 192 10.52 1.51 -11.01
N GLY A 193 9.22 1.72 -11.20
CA GLY A 193 8.28 0.69 -11.56
C GLY A 193 6.93 1.24 -12.01
N LEU A 194 6.01 0.32 -12.26
CA LEU A 194 4.62 0.58 -12.60
C LEU A 194 3.71 -0.08 -11.56
N TYR A 195 2.53 0.47 -11.36
CA TYR A 195 1.52 -0.15 -10.50
C TYR A 195 0.16 -0.23 -11.17
N LEU A 196 -0.63 -1.17 -10.68
CA LEU A 196 -2.04 -1.36 -11.00
C LEU A 196 -2.80 -1.62 -9.70
N LYS A 197 -3.91 -0.91 -9.49
CA LYS A 197 -4.77 -1.00 -8.31
C LYS A 197 -6.22 -1.15 -8.75
N THR A 198 -6.89 -2.20 -8.29
CA THR A 198 -8.27 -2.48 -8.69
C THR A 198 -9.06 -3.10 -7.56
N GLY A 199 -10.36 -2.91 -7.56
CA GLY A 199 -11.23 -3.40 -6.50
C GLY A 199 -12.63 -2.83 -6.55
N LEU A 200 -13.31 -2.95 -5.41
CA LEU A 200 -14.64 -2.43 -5.19
C LEU A 200 -14.58 -1.24 -4.24
N THR A 201 -15.40 -0.22 -4.51
CA THR A 201 -15.59 0.94 -3.65
C THR A 201 -17.00 0.93 -3.08
N PHE A 202 -17.11 1.22 -1.80
CA PHE A 202 -18.37 1.32 -1.07
C PHE A 202 -18.47 2.72 -0.46
N ASP A 203 -19.32 3.55 -1.01
CA ASP A 203 -19.55 4.93 -0.59
C ASP A 203 -20.81 5.02 0.27
N PHE A 204 -20.62 5.42 1.53
CA PHE A 204 -21.63 5.54 2.58
C PHE A 204 -21.83 7.01 3.00
N SER A 205 -21.48 7.96 2.14
CA SER A 205 -21.66 9.39 2.38
C SER A 205 -23.15 9.73 2.60
N SER A 206 -23.49 10.21 3.79
CA SER A 206 -24.85 10.69 4.10
C SER A 206 -25.21 11.97 3.33
N ASP A 207 -24.21 12.80 3.06
CA ASP A 207 -24.33 14.09 2.38
C ASP A 207 -23.65 14.00 0.99
N ASP A 208 -24.29 14.52 -0.04
CA ASP A 208 -23.77 14.49 -1.40
C ASP A 208 -22.55 15.40 -1.58
N ALA A 209 -22.37 16.41 -0.73
CA ALA A 209 -21.18 17.27 -0.73
C ALA A 209 -19.96 16.59 -0.07
N LYS A 210 -20.12 15.46 0.63
CA LYS A 210 -19.06 14.76 1.34
C LYS A 210 -18.69 13.45 0.64
N VAL A 211 -17.46 13.00 0.88
CA VAL A 211 -16.97 11.69 0.46
C VAL A 211 -16.55 10.92 1.70
N MET A 212 -17.20 9.77 1.93
CA MET A 212 -16.88 8.76 2.93
C MET A 212 -17.04 7.40 2.27
N ALA A 213 -15.91 6.79 1.91
CA ALA A 213 -15.91 5.55 1.14
C ALA A 213 -14.87 4.56 1.66
N LEU A 214 -15.11 3.27 1.39
CA LEU A 214 -14.24 2.16 1.71
C LEU A 214 -13.91 1.42 0.42
N ASP A 215 -12.63 1.41 0.05
CA ASP A 215 -12.12 0.68 -1.10
C ASP A 215 -11.49 -0.65 -0.62
N LEU A 216 -11.89 -1.76 -1.22
CA LEU A 216 -11.32 -3.09 -0.98
C LEU A 216 -10.81 -3.66 -2.31
N GLY A 217 -9.57 -4.12 -2.35
CA GLY A 217 -9.03 -4.63 -3.61
C GLY A 217 -7.64 -5.23 -3.55
N LEU A 218 -7.06 -5.34 -4.75
CA LEU A 218 -5.71 -5.83 -4.99
C LEU A 218 -4.88 -4.75 -5.68
N ALA A 219 -3.64 -4.62 -5.23
CA ALA A 219 -2.62 -3.81 -5.88
C ALA A 219 -1.46 -4.70 -6.32
N LEU A 220 -0.95 -4.42 -7.51
CA LEU A 220 0.20 -5.05 -8.13
C LEU A 220 1.22 -3.97 -8.47
N ASP A 221 2.41 -4.07 -7.92
CA ASP A 221 3.54 -3.21 -8.25
C ASP A 221 4.62 -4.04 -8.96
N ALA A 222 5.13 -3.57 -10.09
CA ALA A 222 6.19 -4.20 -10.85
C ALA A 222 7.38 -3.24 -10.99
N TYR A 223 8.55 -3.65 -10.53
CA TYR A 223 9.77 -2.85 -10.51
C TYR A 223 10.81 -3.35 -11.50
N TYR A 224 11.48 -2.42 -12.18
CA TYR A 224 12.62 -2.75 -13.05
C TYR A 224 13.83 -3.22 -12.24
N ILE A 225 14.08 -2.57 -11.10
CA ILE A 225 15.14 -2.92 -10.15
C ILE A 225 14.49 -3.66 -8.99
N PRO A 226 14.88 -4.92 -8.71
CA PRO A 226 14.17 -5.71 -7.72
C PRO A 226 14.41 -5.19 -6.31
N VAL A 227 13.39 -5.34 -5.46
CA VAL A 227 13.42 -4.92 -4.07
C VAL A 227 13.85 -6.11 -3.20
N GLN A 228 14.86 -5.90 -2.36
CA GLN A 228 15.29 -6.89 -1.36
C GLN A 228 15.09 -6.31 0.04
N LYS A 229 14.15 -6.87 0.80
CA LYS A 229 13.82 -6.39 2.16
C LYS A 229 14.58 -7.16 3.25
N MET A 230 14.76 -8.46 3.06
CA MET A 230 15.40 -9.37 4.01
C MET A 230 16.56 -10.12 3.36
N ALA A 231 17.56 -10.51 4.16
CA ALA A 231 18.72 -11.28 3.70
C ALA A 231 18.33 -12.66 3.19
N PHE A 232 17.51 -13.38 3.96
CA PHE A 232 17.08 -14.76 3.66
C PHE A 232 15.81 -14.85 2.82
N TYR A 233 15.48 -13.78 2.08
CA TYR A 233 14.31 -13.75 1.21
C TYR A 233 14.71 -13.31 -0.19
N ASN A 234 14.13 -13.97 -1.19
CA ASN A 234 14.44 -13.70 -2.59
C ASN A 234 14.09 -12.25 -2.97
N LYS A 235 14.89 -11.70 -3.87
CA LYS A 235 14.65 -10.39 -4.49
C LYS A 235 13.30 -10.43 -5.21
N GLN A 236 12.44 -9.45 -4.96
CA GLN A 236 11.09 -9.40 -5.55
C GLN A 236 11.04 -8.32 -6.64
N TYR A 237 10.65 -8.70 -7.85
CA TYR A 237 10.33 -7.76 -8.94
C TYR A 237 8.88 -7.32 -8.89
N VAL A 238 7.98 -8.21 -8.46
CA VAL A 238 6.54 -7.97 -8.39
C VAL A 238 6.09 -8.08 -6.94
N LEU A 239 5.34 -7.09 -6.49
CA LEU A 239 4.67 -7.07 -5.19
C LEU A 239 3.16 -7.12 -5.42
N VAL A 240 2.50 -8.13 -4.85
CA VAL A 240 1.04 -8.22 -4.83
C VAL A 240 0.57 -8.00 -3.40
N THR A 241 -0.38 -7.09 -3.22
CA THR A 241 -0.93 -6.75 -1.92
C THR A 241 -2.45 -6.64 -1.99
N GLY A 242 -3.15 -7.29 -1.06
CA GLY A 242 -4.54 -6.95 -0.77
C GLY A 242 -4.60 -5.71 0.11
N PHE A 243 -5.58 -4.84 -0.12
CA PHE A 243 -5.72 -3.60 0.64
C PHE A 243 -7.18 -3.28 1.01
N LEU A 244 -7.29 -2.49 2.06
CA LEU A 244 -8.49 -1.83 2.54
C LEU A 244 -8.15 -0.35 2.73
N THR A 245 -8.84 0.53 2.02
CA THR A 245 -8.58 1.97 2.05
C THR A 245 -9.82 2.71 2.50
N PHE A 246 -9.67 3.61 3.46
CA PHE A 246 -10.75 4.45 3.95
C PHE A 246 -10.56 5.88 3.46
N HIS A 247 -11.57 6.43 2.78
CA HIS A 247 -11.56 7.74 2.15
C HIS A 247 -12.39 8.77 2.91
N PHE A 248 -11.88 9.99 3.02
CA PHE A 248 -12.59 11.17 3.53
C PHE A 248 -12.33 12.37 2.62
N GLY A 249 -13.38 13.04 2.17
CA GLY A 249 -13.23 14.13 1.21
C GLY A 249 -14.50 14.95 0.98
N LYS A 250 -14.47 15.74 -0.09
CA LYS A 250 -15.58 16.61 -0.51
C LYS A 250 -15.83 16.53 -2.01
N ARG A 251 -17.09 16.72 -2.39
CA ARG A 251 -17.55 16.92 -3.76
C ARG A 251 -17.93 18.38 -3.93
N LEU A 252 -17.35 19.02 -4.94
CA LEU A 252 -17.58 20.40 -5.32
C LEU A 252 -18.45 20.40 -6.58
N THR A 253 -19.54 21.14 -6.53
CA THR A 253 -20.39 21.40 -7.69
C THR A 253 -19.91 22.70 -8.33
N ASN A 254 -20.02 22.87 -9.66
CA ASN A 254 -19.51 24.08 -10.34
C ASN A 254 -20.24 25.39 -9.99
N TYR A 255 -21.19 25.36 -9.06
CA TYR A 255 -21.95 26.53 -8.59
C TYR A 255 -21.44 27.06 -7.23
N GLU A 256 -20.39 26.45 -6.66
CA GLU A 256 -19.69 26.86 -5.45
C GLU A 256 -18.19 27.02 -5.72
#